data_AF-A0A661ZN51-F1
#
_entry.id   AF-A0A661ZN51-F1
#
_cell.length_a   1.000
_cell.length_b   1.000
_cell.length_c   1.000
_cell.angle_alpha   90.00
_cell.angle_beta   90.00
_cell.angle_gamma   90.00
#
_symmetry.space_group_name_H-M   'P 1'
#
loop_
_entity.id
_entity.type
_entity.pdbx_description
1 polymer ?
#
loop_
_entity_poly.entity_id
_entity_poly.type
_entity_poly.pdbx_seq_one_letter_code
_entity_poly.pdbx_strand_id
1 'polypeptide(L)'
;MVTFNTMFVNSPYIVIWHRNHLGVLSAYPIGFVAPGVYSYDFTIPAGQAYLNGQKDLGSGIYGMFGGDAAPDGLIDINDKNLWTDEAGNTGYKAEDFNLDTQVDNKDKDDIWVPNEGEGTKVPN
;
A
#
# COMPACT_ATOMS: atom_id res chain seq x y z
N MET A 1 16.60 0.71 4.78
CA MET A 1 17.05 -0.59 5.30
C MET A 1 16.52 -0.73 6.71
N VAL A 2 15.66 -1.72 6.97
CA VAL A 2 15.15 -2.02 8.32
C VAL A 2 15.97 -3.18 8.86
N THR A 3 16.52 -3.04 10.07
CA THR A 3 17.30 -4.10 10.74
C THR A 3 16.56 -4.57 11.97
N PHE A 4 16.49 -5.89 12.16
CA PHE A 4 15.88 -6.49 13.34
C PHE A 4 16.98 -7.15 14.19
N ASN A 5 17.03 -6.81 15.48
CA ASN A 5 18.00 -7.39 16.42
C ASN A 5 17.58 -8.78 16.95
N THR A 6 16.56 -9.39 16.36
CA THR A 6 16.04 -10.72 16.72
C THR A 6 16.16 -11.63 15.51
N MET A 7 16.73 -12.82 15.73
CA MET A 7 16.76 -13.89 14.73
C MET A 7 15.45 -14.66 14.80
N PHE A 8 14.67 -14.67 13.71
CA PHE A 8 13.49 -15.53 13.63
C PHE A 8 13.93 -16.96 13.29
N VAL A 9 13.40 -17.94 14.03
CA VAL A 9 13.67 -19.37 13.78
C VAL A 9 13.00 -19.83 12.47
N ASN A 10 11.86 -19.22 12.13
CA ASN A 10 11.14 -19.42 10.87
C ASN A 10 11.25 -18.15 10.01
N SER A 11 11.28 -18.31 8.69
CA SER A 11 11.19 -17.16 7.76
C SER A 11 9.83 -16.45 7.93
N PRO A 12 9.80 -15.19 8.39
CA PRO A 12 8.55 -14.48 8.60
C PRO A 12 7.92 -14.04 7.27
N TYR A 13 6.71 -13.50 7.34
CA TYR A 13 6.12 -12.71 6.25
C TYR A 13 6.15 -11.24 6.65
N ILE A 14 6.18 -10.33 5.67
CA ILE A 14 6.16 -8.89 5.93
C ILE A 14 4.79 -8.33 5.55
N VAL A 15 4.23 -7.53 6.44
CA VAL A 15 3.11 -6.63 6.15
C VAL A 15 3.62 -5.20 6.14
N ILE A 16 3.22 -4.42 5.13
CA ILE A 16 3.41 -2.98 5.09
C ILE A 16 2.04 -2.31 5.19
N TRP A 17 1.88 -1.47 6.20
CA TRP A 17 0.75 -0.57 6.34
C TRP A 17 1.17 0.83 5.92
N HIS A 18 0.34 1.47 5.12
CA HIS A 18 0.53 2.85 4.71
C HIS A 18 -0.67 3.68 5.16
N ARG A 19 -0.49 4.99 5.33
CA ARG A 19 -1.55 5.87 5.86
C ARG A 19 -2.81 5.87 5.00
N ASN A 20 -2.63 5.78 3.68
CA ASN A 20 -3.69 6.01 2.70
C ASN A 20 -3.68 5.03 1.52
N HIS A 21 -2.99 3.90 1.69
CA HIS A 21 -2.98 2.80 0.74
C HIS A 21 -3.29 1.50 1.49
N LEU A 22 -4.00 0.60 0.82
CA LEU A 22 -4.32 -0.72 1.35
C LEU A 22 -3.04 -1.46 1.75
N GLY A 23 -3.06 -2.04 2.96
CA GLY A 23 -1.95 -2.85 3.45
C GLY A 23 -1.58 -3.98 2.49
N VAL A 24 -0.29 -4.27 2.38
CA VAL A 24 0.24 -5.34 1.52
C VAL A 24 1.02 -6.37 2.35
N LEU A 25 0.77 -7.65 2.10
CA LEU A 25 1.44 -8.80 2.72
C LEU A 25 2.31 -9.49 1.68
N SER A 26 3.52 -9.93 2.04
CA SER A 26 4.38 -10.72 1.14
C SER A 26 3.71 -12.04 0.73
N ALA A 27 3.80 -12.41 -0.54
CA ALA A 27 3.31 -13.71 -1.04
C ALA A 27 4.13 -14.88 -0.50
N TYR A 28 5.43 -14.63 -0.27
CA TYR A 28 6.39 -15.62 0.17
C TYR A 28 7.02 -15.22 1.51
N PRO A 29 7.47 -16.20 2.30
CA PRO A 29 8.21 -15.91 3.50
C PRO A 29 9.58 -15.31 3.13
N ILE A 30 10.04 -14.33 3.90
CA ILE A 30 11.27 -13.60 3.63
C ILE A 30 12.51 -14.37 4.10
N GLY A 31 13.52 -14.43 3.23
CA GLY A 31 14.82 -15.02 3.53
C GLY A 31 15.80 -14.03 4.15
N PHE A 32 16.86 -14.55 4.77
CA PHE A 32 18.00 -13.76 5.22
C PHE A 32 18.90 -13.43 4.03
N VAL A 33 19.26 -12.16 3.86
CA VAL A 33 20.35 -11.76 2.94
C VAL A 33 21.69 -11.64 3.69
N ALA A 34 21.63 -11.42 5.00
CA ALA A 34 22.72 -11.48 5.97
C ALA A 34 22.13 -11.72 7.38
N PRO A 35 22.92 -12.07 8.41
CA PRO A 35 22.41 -12.22 9.77
C PRO A 35 21.66 -10.96 10.23
N GLY A 36 20.36 -11.09 10.57
CA GLY A 36 19.50 -9.99 11.01
C GLY A 36 19.03 -9.01 9.92
N VAL A 37 19.36 -9.28 8.65
CA VAL A 37 18.96 -8.44 7.51
C VAL A 37 18.01 -9.21 6.60
N TYR A 38 16.85 -8.61 6.37
CA TYR A 38 15.82 -9.13 5.49
C TYR A 38 15.56 -8.15 4.36
N SER A 39 15.30 -8.68 3.16
CA SER A 39 14.95 -7.90 1.99
C SER A 39 13.80 -8.58 1.27
N TYR A 40 12.84 -7.79 0.82
CA TYR A 40 11.74 -8.24 -0.01
C TYR A 40 11.37 -7.12 -0.97
N ASP A 41 11.19 -7.46 -2.23
CA ASP A 41 10.84 -6.51 -3.28
C ASP A 41 9.41 -6.79 -3.73
N PHE A 42 8.51 -5.84 -3.49
CA PHE A 42 7.12 -5.91 -3.94
C PHE A 42 6.95 -5.45 -5.39
N THR A 43 7.97 -4.84 -5.99
CA THR A 43 7.82 -4.07 -7.24
C THR A 43 7.92 -4.94 -8.49
N ILE A 44 8.75 -5.99 -8.49
CA ILE A 44 8.99 -6.84 -9.66
C ILE A 44 9.35 -8.27 -9.19
N PRO A 45 8.77 -9.34 -9.75
CA PRO A 45 7.70 -9.39 -10.77
C PRO A 45 6.29 -9.32 -10.17
N ALA A 46 5.26 -9.63 -10.97
CA ALA A 46 3.90 -9.87 -10.48
C ALA A 46 3.87 -10.95 -9.39
N GLY A 47 2.92 -10.86 -8.45
CA GLY A 47 2.66 -11.89 -7.45
C GLY A 47 3.65 -11.89 -6.26
N GLN A 48 4.28 -10.75 -5.97
CA GLN A 48 5.06 -10.56 -4.74
C GLN A 48 4.17 -10.24 -3.53
N ALA A 49 2.92 -9.84 -3.74
CA ALA A 49 1.91 -9.69 -2.70
C ALA A 49 1.03 -10.93 -2.58
N TYR A 50 0.57 -11.21 -1.36
CA TYR A 50 -0.39 -12.27 -1.09
C TYR A 50 -1.69 -12.05 -1.88
N LEU A 51 -2.14 -13.10 -2.58
CA LEU A 51 -3.22 -13.02 -3.55
C LEU A 51 -2.98 -11.91 -4.58
N ASN A 52 -4.00 -11.14 -4.94
CA ASN A 52 -3.87 -9.98 -5.81
C ASN A 52 -3.71 -8.68 -4.98
N GLY A 53 -2.96 -8.73 -3.88
CA GLY A 53 -2.77 -7.60 -2.96
C GLY A 53 -1.85 -6.48 -3.46
N GLN A 54 -1.53 -6.46 -4.76
CA GLN A 54 -0.71 -5.42 -5.40
C GLN A 54 -1.36 -4.94 -6.70
N LYS A 55 -1.21 -3.66 -6.98
CA LYS A 55 -1.68 -2.99 -8.21
C LYS A 55 -0.57 -2.97 -9.26
N ASP A 56 -0.90 -3.29 -10.51
CA ASP A 56 -0.03 -3.03 -11.65
C ASP A 56 -0.02 -1.54 -11.94
N LEU A 57 1.15 -0.91 -11.84
CA LEU A 57 1.37 0.51 -12.11
C LEU A 57 1.83 0.77 -13.55
N GLY A 58 1.88 -0.29 -14.37
CA GLY A 58 2.41 -0.28 -15.73
C GLY A 58 3.89 -0.63 -15.78
N SER A 59 4.38 -0.93 -17.00
CA SER A 59 5.78 -1.29 -17.26
C SER A 59 6.33 -2.47 -16.45
N GLY A 60 5.45 -3.33 -15.92
CA GLY A 60 5.82 -4.46 -15.08
C GLY A 60 6.19 -4.10 -13.64
N ILE A 61 5.86 -2.88 -13.19
CA ILE A 61 6.08 -2.41 -11.82
C ILE A 61 4.78 -2.51 -11.04
N TYR A 62 4.89 -2.98 -9.80
CA TYR A 62 3.75 -3.16 -8.90
C TYR A 62 3.88 -2.31 -7.63
N GLY A 63 2.74 -1.97 -7.04
CA GLY A 63 2.69 -1.21 -5.80
C GLY A 63 1.41 -1.47 -5.00
N MET A 64 1.21 -0.69 -3.95
CA MET A 64 0.00 -0.74 -3.12
C MET A 64 -1.16 -0.02 -3.83
N PHE A 65 -2.39 -0.42 -3.54
CA PHE A 65 -3.58 0.32 -3.98
C PHE A 65 -3.75 1.56 -3.10
N GLY A 66 -3.65 2.76 -3.68
CA GLY A 66 -3.96 4.02 -2.99
C GLY A 66 -5.46 4.30 -2.98
N GLY A 67 -5.93 5.08 -2.00
CA GLY A 67 -7.34 5.49 -1.91
C GLY A 67 -8.02 5.21 -0.58
N ASP A 68 -7.32 4.65 0.41
CA ASP A 68 -7.85 4.23 1.72
C ASP A 68 -7.61 5.34 2.77
N ALA A 69 -8.26 6.50 2.60
CA ALA A 69 -8.11 7.66 3.49
C ALA A 69 -8.68 7.41 4.90
N ALA A 70 -9.74 6.61 4.99
CA ALA A 70 -10.25 6.07 6.23
C ALA A 70 -9.67 4.65 6.38
N PRO A 71 -8.52 4.45 7.07
CA PRO A 71 -7.72 3.22 6.99
C PRO A 71 -8.42 2.01 7.64
N ASP A 72 -9.45 1.52 6.97
CA ASP A 72 -10.29 0.39 7.34
C ASP A 72 -10.05 -0.81 6.41
N GLY A 73 -9.19 -0.63 5.41
CA GLY A 73 -8.78 -1.67 4.48
C GLY A 73 -9.76 -1.87 3.34
N LEU A 74 -10.67 -0.93 3.07
CA LEU A 74 -11.58 -0.94 1.94
C LEU A 74 -11.59 0.44 1.27
N ILE A 75 -11.35 0.48 -0.04
CA ILE A 75 -11.44 1.72 -0.82
C ILE A 75 -12.91 1.90 -1.24
N ASP A 76 -13.62 2.80 -0.57
CA ASP A 76 -15.03 3.05 -0.83
C ASP A 76 -15.42 4.53 -0.72
N ILE A 77 -16.74 4.78 -0.74
CA ILE A 77 -17.31 6.13 -0.74
C ILE A 77 -16.92 6.96 0.50
N ASN A 78 -16.58 6.32 1.62
CA ASN A 78 -16.16 7.00 2.83
C ASN A 78 -14.83 7.73 2.59
N ASP A 79 -13.88 7.10 1.90
CA ASP A 79 -12.60 7.73 1.54
C ASP A 79 -12.81 8.94 0.63
N LYS A 80 -13.71 8.81 -0.35
CA LYS A 80 -14.03 9.91 -1.27
C LYS A 80 -14.73 11.07 -0.58
N ASN A 81 -15.55 10.80 0.43
CA ASN A 81 -16.17 11.85 1.23
C ASN A 81 -15.11 12.63 2.00
N LEU A 82 -14.13 11.93 2.60
CA LEU A 82 -12.97 12.59 3.25
C LEU A 82 -12.17 13.42 2.24
N TRP A 83 -11.87 12.86 1.06
CA TRP A 83 -11.22 13.61 -0.02
C TRP A 83 -11.99 14.88 -0.41
N THR A 84 -13.33 14.83 -0.42
CA THR A 84 -14.16 15.98 -0.77
C THR A 84 -13.99 17.14 0.22
N ASP A 85 -13.83 16.84 1.50
CA ASP A 85 -13.64 17.84 2.56
C ASP A 85 -12.23 18.48 2.52
N GLU A 86 -11.25 17.79 1.94
CA GLU A 86 -9.84 18.23 1.88
C GLU A 86 -9.40 18.69 0.48
N ALA A 87 -10.23 18.53 -0.54
CA ALA A 87 -9.91 18.92 -1.92
C ALA A 87 -9.49 20.40 -2.02
N GLY A 88 -8.32 20.64 -2.58
CA GLY A 88 -7.69 21.95 -2.72
C GLY A 88 -6.71 22.30 -1.60
N ASN A 89 -6.67 21.54 -0.49
CA ASN A 89 -5.68 21.73 0.57
C ASN A 89 -4.35 21.03 0.24
N THR A 90 -3.28 21.51 0.87
CA THR A 90 -1.94 20.93 0.78
C THR A 90 -1.47 20.35 2.10
N GLY A 91 -0.50 19.45 2.04
CA GLY A 91 0.23 18.91 3.18
C GLY A 91 0.22 17.40 3.25
N TYR A 92 0.71 16.87 4.37
CA TYR A 92 0.76 15.44 4.64
C TYR A 92 -0.63 14.93 5.08
N LYS A 93 -1.55 14.79 4.12
CA LYS A 93 -2.97 14.46 4.32
C LYS A 93 -3.30 13.02 3.93
N ALA A 94 -4.35 12.43 4.51
CA ALA A 94 -4.73 11.05 4.17
C ALA A 94 -5.27 10.97 2.74
N GLU A 95 -5.90 12.03 2.28
CA GLU A 95 -6.60 12.19 1.01
C GLU A 95 -5.65 12.47 -0.17
N ASP A 96 -4.37 12.74 0.12
CA ASP A 96 -3.28 12.87 -0.86
C ASP A 96 -2.79 11.47 -1.27
N PHE A 97 -3.55 10.82 -2.16
CA PHE A 97 -3.35 9.43 -2.57
C PHE A 97 -2.18 9.24 -3.53
N ASN A 98 -1.77 10.28 -4.26
CA ASN A 98 -0.59 10.22 -5.13
C ASN A 98 0.71 10.66 -4.42
N LEU A 99 0.61 11.18 -3.19
CA LEU A 99 1.70 11.63 -2.33
C LEU A 99 2.50 12.82 -2.91
N ASP A 100 1.83 13.68 -3.67
CA ASP A 100 2.41 14.89 -4.27
C ASP A 100 2.25 16.15 -3.40
N THR A 101 1.72 15.99 -2.17
CA THR A 101 1.43 17.04 -1.17
C THR A 101 0.25 17.95 -1.47
N GLN A 102 -0.49 17.69 -2.54
CA GLN A 102 -1.70 18.44 -2.90
C GLN A 102 -2.87 17.47 -2.98
N VAL A 103 -3.92 17.69 -2.19
CA VAL A 103 -5.19 16.97 -2.36
C VAL A 103 -5.90 17.61 -3.54
N ASP A 104 -5.94 16.94 -4.69
CA ASP A 104 -6.62 17.43 -5.91
C ASP A 104 -7.30 16.31 -6.72
N ASN A 105 -7.78 16.67 -7.91
CA ASN A 105 -8.50 15.75 -8.78
C ASN A 105 -7.66 14.56 -9.23
N LYS A 106 -6.32 14.62 -9.22
CA LYS A 106 -5.47 13.48 -9.59
C LYS A 106 -5.58 12.36 -8.55
N ASP A 107 -5.68 12.70 -7.26
CA ASP A 107 -5.92 11.71 -6.21
C ASP A 107 -7.22 10.95 -6.47
N LYS A 108 -8.30 11.69 -6.79
CA LYS A 108 -9.60 11.10 -7.08
C LYS A 108 -9.60 10.32 -8.40
N ASP A 109 -9.23 10.97 -9.49
CA ASP A 109 -9.45 10.46 -10.85
C ASP A 109 -8.41 9.43 -11.27
N ASP A 110 -7.15 9.59 -10.86
CA ASP A 110 -6.06 8.70 -11.27
C ASP A 110 -5.80 7.59 -10.24
N ILE A 111 -6.10 7.82 -8.96
CA ILE A 111 -5.83 6.86 -7.88
C ILE A 111 -7.10 6.20 -7.32
N TRP A 112 -8.04 6.97 -6.76
CA TRP A 112 -9.22 6.41 -6.08
C TRP A 112 -10.19 5.74 -7.06
N VAL A 113 -10.60 6.40 -8.16
CA VAL A 113 -11.59 5.87 -9.11
C VAL A 113 -11.20 4.50 -9.68
N PRO A 114 -9.94 4.27 -10.12
CA PRO A 114 -9.54 2.95 -10.61
C PRO A 114 -9.45 1.87 -9.53
N ASN A 115 -9.47 2.25 -8.24
CA ASN A 115 -9.32 1.35 -7.10
C ASN A 115 -10.61 1.18 -6.29
N GLU A 116 -11.70 1.86 -6.65
CA GLU A 116 -12.99 1.77 -5.96
C GLU A 116 -13.45 0.31 -5.86
N GLY A 117 -13.76 -0.13 -4.64
CA GLY A 117 -14.18 -1.50 -4.34
C GLY A 117 -13.04 -2.48 -4.08
N GLU A 118 -11.78 -2.07 -4.19
CA GLU A 118 -10.65 -2.88 -3.74
C GLU A 118 -10.57 -2.92 -2.21
N GLY A 119 -10.22 -4.08 -1.68
CA GLY A 119 -10.02 -4.29 -0.24
C GLY A 119 -8.71 -5.02 0.04
N THR A 120 -8.13 -4.77 1.21
CA THR A 120 -6.85 -5.36 1.60
C THR A 120 -6.91 -6.89 1.57
N LYS A 121 -5.78 -7.51 1.22
CA LYS A 121 -5.61 -8.97 1.29
C LYS A 121 -4.87 -9.40 2.56
N VAL A 122 -4.50 -8.45 3.42
CA VAL A 122 -3.90 -8.73 4.72
C VAL A 122 -4.99 -9.32 5.63
N PRO A 123 -4.80 -10.53 6.21
CA PRO A 123 -5.76 -11.11 7.13
C PRO A 123 -5.89 -10.33 8.44
N ASN A 124 -7.08 -10.35 9.04
CA ASN A 124 -7.39 -9.80 10.36
C ASN A 124 -6.82 -10.63 11.51
#